data_AF-A0A821MX99-F1
#
_entry.id   AF-A0A821MX99-F1
#
_cell.length_a   1.000
_cell.length_b   1.000
_cell.length_c   1.000
_cell.angle_alpha   90.00
_cell.angle_beta   90.00
_cell.angle_gamma   90.00
#
_symmetry.space_group_name_H-M   'P 1'
#
loop_
_entity.id
_entity.type
_entity.pdbx_description
1 polymer ?
#
loop_
_entity_poly.entity_id
_entity_poly.type
_entity_poly.pdbx_seq_one_letter_code
_entity_poly.pdbx_strand_id
1 'polypeptide(L)' 'MTLYCGQSMTTEEFDALQRSTNQLISVNTFLSTTTDREAASIFSGEGSSYSGLISVVFEILVDSNCDIALLPPFADI' A
#
# COMPACT_ATOMS: atom_id res chain seq x y z
N MET A 1 -11.34 -0.55 9.71
CA MET A 1 -11.29 -1.72 8.81
C MET A 1 -9.86 -1.97 8.37
N THR A 2 -9.42 -3.23 8.26
CA THR A 2 -8.09 -3.56 7.73
C THR A 2 -8.17 -3.89 6.25
N LEU A 3 -7.26 -3.31 5.47
CA LEU A 3 -7.09 -3.56 4.03
C LEU A 3 -5.63 -3.95 3.74
N TYR A 4 -5.42 -4.61 2.61
CA TYR A 4 -4.13 -5.07 2.14
C TYR A 4 -3.84 -4.54 0.73
N CYS A 5 -2.57 -4.23 0.48
CA CYS A 5 -2.06 -3.85 -0.85
C CYS A 5 -0.75 -4.58 -1.12
N GLY A 6 -0.69 -5.33 -2.21
CA GLY A 6 0.51 -6.01 -2.65
C GLY A 6 1.28 -5.18 -3.66
N GLN A 7 2.59 -5.08 -3.49
CA GLN A 7 3.46 -4.37 -4.43
C GLN A 7 4.84 -5.03 -4.48
N SER A 8 5.41 -5.11 -5.69
CA SER A 8 6.84 -5.34 -5.87
C SER A 8 7.57 -4.00 -5.96
N MET A 9 8.69 -3.86 -5.26
CA MET A 9 9.49 -2.63 -5.23
C MET A 9 10.97 -2.96 -5.18
N THR A 10 11.85 -2.00 -5.48
CA THR A 10 13.29 -2.24 -5.35
C THR A 10 13.73 -2.27 -3.89
N THR A 11 14.89 -2.86 -3.63
CA THR A 11 15.50 -2.82 -2.28
C THR A 11 15.74 -1.39 -1.82
N GLU A 12 16.14 -0.48 -2.71
CA GLU A 12 16.38 0.92 -2.36
C GLU A 12 15.10 1.65 -1.94
N GLU A 13 13.98 1.40 -2.64
CA GLU A 13 12.66 1.94 -2.30
C GLU A 13 12.21 1.43 -0.94
N PHE A 14 12.38 0.12 -0.69
CA PHE A 14 12.07 -0.48 0.59
C PHE A 14 12.90 0.10 1.74
N ASP A 15 14.21 0.24 1.56
CA ASP A 15 15.11 0.82 2.55
C ASP A 15 14.78 2.29 2.83
N ALA A 16 14.30 3.03 1.82
CA ALA A 16 13.80 4.40 2.01
C ALA A 16 12.50 4.41 2.84
N LEU A 17 11.58 3.48 2.59
CA LEU A 17 10.35 3.33 3.38
C LEU A 17 10.64 2.93 4.82
N GLN A 18 11.55 1.97 5.06
CA GLN A 18 11.94 1.56 6.41
C GLN A 18 12.51 2.73 7.23
N ARG A 19 13.34 3.57 6.61
CA ARG A 19 13.89 4.78 7.23
C ARG A 19 12.84 5.85 7.52
N SER A 20 11.66 5.76 6.90
CA SER A 20 10.55 6.71 7.04
C SER A 20 9.48 6.23 8.03
N THR A 21 9.83 5.34 8.96
CA THR A 21 8.91 4.86 10.01
C THR A 21 8.37 6.05 10.85
N ASN A 22 7.08 6.01 11.18
CA ASN A 22 6.33 7.10 11.85
C ASN A 22 6.16 8.39 11.03
N GLN A 23 6.33 8.33 9.71
CA GLN A 23 6.03 9.45 8.80
C GLN A 23 4.71 9.20 8.03
N LEU A 24 4.30 10.20 7.26
CA LEU A 24 3.13 10.12 6.38
C LEU A 24 3.54 9.65 4.99
N ILE A 25 2.76 8.74 4.41
CA ILE A 25 2.85 8.32 3.01
C ILE A 25 1.73 9.04 2.25
N SER A 26 2.10 9.74 1.19
CA SER A 26 1.15 10.34 0.25
C SER A 26 1.26 9.62 -1.09
N VAL A 27 0.12 9.26 -1.67
CA VAL A 27 0.03 8.59 -2.97
C VAL A 27 -0.76 9.52 -3.90
N ASN A 28 -0.21 9.80 -5.08
CA ASN A 28 -0.82 10.69 -6.08
C ASN A 28 -1.60 9.92 -7.16
N THR A 29 -1.82 8.63 -6.95
CA THR A 29 -2.56 7.73 -7.83
C THR A 29 -3.60 6.96 -7.01
N PHE A 30 -4.54 6.32 -7.68
CA PHE A 30 -5.48 5.42 -7.00
C PHE A 30 -4.75 4.21 -6.42
N LEU A 31 -4.97 3.96 -5.13
CA LEU A 31 -4.40 2.81 -4.42
C LEU A 31 -5.37 1.63 -4.46
N SER A 32 -5.01 0.59 -5.22
CA SER A 32 -5.77 -0.67 -5.27
C SER A 32 -5.56 -1.46 -3.98
N THR A 33 -6.65 -1.76 -3.28
CA THR A 33 -6.63 -2.48 -2.00
C THR A 33 -7.66 -3.61 -1.98
N THR A 34 -7.46 -4.59 -1.10
CA THR A 34 -8.35 -5.74 -0.91
C THR A 34 -8.47 -6.07 0.58
N THR A 35 -9.58 -6.68 1.00
CA THR A 35 -9.72 -7.25 2.34
C THR A 35 -9.08 -8.64 2.46
N ASP A 36 -8.73 -9.27 1.33
CA ASP A 36 -8.10 -10.58 1.26
C ASP A 36 -6.57 -10.47 1.15
N ARG A 37 -5.87 -10.91 2.20
CA ARG A 37 -4.40 -10.90 2.26
C ARG A 37 -3.74 -11.78 1.19
N GLU A 38 -4.33 -12.93 0.87
CA GLU A 38 -3.78 -13.84 -0.15
C GLU A 38 -3.86 -13.19 -1.52
N ALA A 39 -5.00 -12.55 -1.83
CA ALA A 39 -5.13 -11.76 -3.05
C ALA A 39 -4.05 -10.67 -3.14
N ALA A 40 -3.74 -9.96 -2.05
CA ALA A 40 -2.64 -8.98 -2.02
C ALA A 40 -1.26 -9.65 -2.22
N SER A 41 -1.02 -10.83 -1.64
CA SER A 41 0.23 -11.57 -1.83
C SER A 41 0.50 -11.86 -3.31
N ILE A 42 -0.53 -12.26 -4.06
CA ILE A 42 -0.46 -12.50 -5.51
C ILE A 42 0.06 -11.26 -6.25
N PHE A 43 -0.49 -10.08 -5.96
CA PHE A 43 -0.07 -8.81 -6.59
C PHE A 43 1.32 -8.33 -6.15
N SER A 44 1.82 -8.80 -5.00
CA SER A 44 3.19 -8.49 -4.56
C SER A 44 4.27 -9.33 -5.24
N GLY A 45 3.89 -10.31 -6.07
CA GLY A 45 4.79 -11.26 -6.71
C GLY A 45 5.05 -12.54 -5.89
N GLU A 46 4.24 -12.83 -4.87
CA GLU A 46 4.26 -14.07 -4.07
C GLU A 46 5.64 -14.48 -3.54
N GLY A 47 6.46 -13.52 -3.10
CA GLY A 47 7.80 -13.80 -2.60
C GLY A 47 8.81 -14.24 -3.69
N SER A 48 8.45 -14.16 -4.97
CA SER A 48 9.39 -14.39 -6.07
C SER A 48 10.51 -13.35 -6.02
N SER A 49 11.74 -13.82 -5.92
CA SER A 49 12.93 -12.96 -5.90
C SER A 49 13.37 -12.72 -7.35
N TYR A 50 12.70 -11.79 -8.03
CA TYR A 50 13.25 -11.23 -9.26
C TYR A 50 14.42 -10.32 -8.92
N SER A 51 15.55 -10.46 -9.63
CA SER A 51 16.80 -9.77 -9.32
C SER A 51 16.60 -8.27 -9.08
N GLY A 52 16.76 -7.83 -7.83
CA GLY A 52 16.66 -6.43 -7.41
C GLY A 52 15.28 -5.96 -6.97
N LEU A 53 14.25 -6.82 -7.02
CA LEU A 53 12.92 -6.54 -6.52
C LEU A 53 12.60 -7.40 -5.31
N ILE A 54 11.84 -6.81 -4.39
CA ILE A 54 11.28 -7.50 -3.23
C ILE A 54 9.77 -7.43 -3.26
N SER A 55 9.16 -8.46 -2.69
CA SER A 55 7.72 -8.62 -2.57
C SER A 55 7.25 -8.05 -1.24
N VAL A 56 6.36 -7.06 -1.26
CA VAL A 56 5.87 -6.37 -0.07
C VAL A 56 4.34 -6.39 -0.05
N VAL A 57 3.79 -6.72 1.13
CA VAL A 57 2.35 -6.58 1.40
C VAL A 57 2.17 -5.54 2.50
N PHE A 58 1.51 -4.45 2.16
CA PHE A 58 1.11 -3.41 3.11
C PHE A 58 -0.18 -3.82 3.82
N GLU A 59 -0.21 -3.66 5.14
CA GLU A 59 -1.43 -3.70 5.94
C GLU A 59 -1.84 -2.26 6.28
N ILE A 60 -3.07 -1.89 5.93
CA ILE A 60 -3.58 -0.52 6.04
C ILE A 60 -4.79 -0.56 6.98
N LEU A 61 -4.67 0.09 8.12
CA LEU A 61 -5.79 0.31 9.04
C LEU A 61 -6.54 1.58 8.63
N VAL A 62 -7.74 1.40 8.09
CA VAL A 62 -8.66 2.49 7.73
C VAL A 62 -9.55 2.80 8.92
N ASP A 63 -9.57 4.07 9.34
CA ASP A 63 -10.59 4.54 10.30
C ASP A 63 -11.95 4.59 9.59
N SER A 64 -12.83 3.67 10.00
CA SER A 64 -14.16 3.52 9.42
C SER A 64 -15.15 4.59 9.91
N ASN A 65 -14.76 5.43 10.87
CA ASN A 65 -15.56 6.57 11.34
C ASN A 65 -15.29 7.86 10.55
N CYS A 66 -14.36 7.83 9.60
CA CYS A 66 -14.13 8.94 8.69
C CYS A 66 -15.23 8.89 7.62
N ASP A 67 -16.22 9.78 7.68
CA ASP A 67 -17.28 9.92 6.67
C ASP A 67 -16.68 10.34 5.31
N ILE A 68 -16.23 9.34 4.55
CA ILE A 68 -15.63 9.49 3.21
C ILE A 68 -16.63 10.11 2.22
N ALA A 69 -17.93 10.08 2.53
CA ALA A 69 -18.99 10.71 1.75
C ALA A 69 -19.11 12.23 1.96
N LEU A 70 -18.54 12.78 3.03
CA LEU A 70 -18.61 14.21 3.38
C LEU A 70 -17.33 14.98 3.05
N LEU A 71 -16.24 14.29 2.73
CA LEU A 71 -14.99 14.91 2.31
C LEU A 71 -15.02 15.05 0.78
N PRO A 72 -14.93 16.28 0.21
CA PRO A 72 -14.72 16.42 -1.21
C PRO A 72 -13.46 15.62 -1.60
N PRO A 73 -13.41 15.01 -2.80
CA PRO A 73 -12.21 14.31 -3.23
C PRO A 73 -11.02 15.26 -3.09
N PHE A 74 -9.92 14.75 -2.54
CA PHE A 74 -8.71 15.53 -2.29
C PHE A 74 -8.15 16.18 -3.58
N ALA A 75 -8.59 15.72 -4.75
CA ALA A 75 -8.40 16.35 -6.04
C ALA A 75 -9.68 16.29 -6.90
N ASP A 76 -10.11 17.45 -7.39
CA ASP A 76 -11.05 17.61 -8.51
C ASP A 76 -10.18 17.73 -9.78
N ILE A 77 -10.18 16.70 -10.64
CA ILE A 77 -9.36 16.65 -11.87
C ILE A 77 -10.18 16.82 -13.13
#